data_AF-A0A7Y9ZF27-F1
#
_entry.id   AF-A0A7Y9ZF27-F1
#
_cell.length_a   1.000
_cell.length_b   1.000
_cell.length_c   1.000
_cell.angle_alpha   90.00
_cell.angle_beta   90.00
_cell.angle_gamma   90.00
#
_symmetry.space_group_name_H-M   'P 1'
#
loop_
_entity.id
_entity.type
_entity.pdbx_description
1 polymer ?
#
loop_
_entity_poly.entity_id
_entity_poly.type
_entity_poly.pdbx_seq_one_letter_code
_entity_poly.pdbx_strand_id
1 'polypeptide(L)' 'MLFVLLAILLSLAVSGVVVLYVAYPHRGEQVPGVPWLGDAMAKAVDAAPVIEDEERDLLRMQ' A
#
# COMPACT_ATOMS: atom_id res chain seq x y z
N MET A 1 15.36 -13.33 -25.41
CA MET A 1 15.59 -11.93 -24.97
C MET A 1 14.33 -11.23 -24.49
N LEU A 2 13.21 -11.24 -25.23
CA LEU A 2 11.94 -10.63 -24.80
C LEU A 2 11.48 -11.09 -23.40
N PHE A 3 11.50 -12.40 -23.15
CA PHE A 3 11.13 -12.94 -21.84
C PHE A 3 11.97 -12.36 -20.69
N VAL A 4 13.29 -12.23 -20.89
CA VAL A 4 14.21 -11.67 -19.89
C VAL A 4 13.87 -10.20 -19.63
N LEU A 5 13.59 -9.42 -20.67
CA LEU A 5 13.15 -8.03 -20.52
C LEU A 5 11.84 -7.93 -19.72
N LEU A 6 10.86 -8.78 -20.02
CA LEU A 6 9.59 -8.81 -19.28
C LEU A 6 9.79 -9.19 -17.81
N ALA A 7 10.65 -10.17 -17.53
CA ALA A 7 10.97 -10.57 -16.15
C ALA A 7 11.65 -9.44 -15.37
N ILE A 8 12.56 -8.69 -16.00
CA ILE A 8 13.22 -7.52 -15.41
C ILE A 8 12.19 -6.42 -15.14
N LEU A 9 11.35 -6.09 -16.13
CA LEU A 9 10.31 -5.07 -15.98
C LEU A 9 9.31 -5.44 -14.88
N LEU A 10 8.90 -6.69 -14.80
CA LEU A 10 8.03 -7.18 -13.74
C LEU A 10 8.69 -7.02 -12.36
N SER A 11 9.97 -7.38 -12.24
CA SER A 11 10.72 -7.25 -11.00
C SER A 11 10.84 -5.78 -10.56
N LEU A 12 11.12 -4.87 -11.51
CA LEU A 12 11.16 -3.44 -11.27
C LEU A 12 9.80 -2.88 -10.87
N ALA A 13 8.72 -3.34 -11.51
CA ALA A 13 7.36 -2.93 -11.17
C ALA A 13 7.00 -3.35 -9.75
N VAL A 14 7.25 -4.61 -9.38
CA VAL A 14 7.00 -5.12 -8.01
C VAL A 14 7.82 -4.34 -6.98
N SER A 15 9.11 -4.11 -7.25
CA SER A 15 9.98 -3.30 -6.39
C SER A 15 9.44 -1.87 -6.21
N GLY A 16 9.02 -1.24 -7.31
CA GLY A 16 8.40 0.09 -7.27
C GLY A 16 7.13 0.13 -6.42
N VAL A 17 6.29 -0.90 -6.50
CA VAL A 17 5.10 -1.03 -5.64
C VAL A 17 5.47 -1.14 -4.17
N VAL A 18 6.49 -1.94 -3.82
CA VAL A 18 6.97 -2.04 -2.42
C VAL A 18 7.47 -0.69 -1.91
N VAL A 19 8.28 0.02 -2.69
CA VAL A 19 8.77 1.35 -2.32
C VAL A 19 7.61 2.33 -2.16
N LEU A 20 6.66 2.34 -3.09
CA LEU A 20 5.48 3.21 -2.99
C LEU A 20 4.68 2.93 -1.73
N TYR A 21 4.41 1.67 -1.40
CA TYR A 21 3.67 1.26 -0.21
C TYR A 21 4.40 1.61 1.10
N VAL A 22 5.72 1.46 1.14
CA VAL A 22 6.52 1.73 2.35
C VAL A 22 6.81 3.23 2.50
N ALA A 23 7.09 3.94 1.42
CA ALA A 23 7.51 5.34 1.43
C ALA A 23 6.34 6.34 1.41
N TYR A 24 5.15 5.91 0.98
CA TYR A 24 3.97 6.74 0.88
C TYR A 24 2.70 5.94 1.24
N PRO A 25 1.62 6.61 1.66
CA PRO A 25 1.52 8.00 2.07
C PRO A 25 1.77 8.15 3.57
N HIS A 26 2.82 8.88 3.96
CA HIS A 26 3.04 9.24 5.36
C HIS A 26 2.22 10.49 5.67
N ARG A 27 1.19 10.38 6.52
CA ARG A 27 0.45 11.54 7.10
C ARG A 27 -0.30 12.45 6.11
N GLY A 28 -0.76 11.92 4.98
CA GLY A 28 -1.51 12.69 3.99
C GLY A 28 -0.65 13.35 2.91
N GLU A 29 0.68 13.18 2.95
CA GLU A 29 1.54 13.51 1.81
C GLU A 29 1.21 12.60 0.62
N GLN A 30 0.96 13.22 -0.54
CA GLN A 30 0.64 12.51 -1.78
C GLN A 30 1.88 11.98 -2.48
N VAL A 31 1.69 10.95 -3.31
CA VAL A 31 2.76 10.40 -4.15
C VAL A 31 3.16 11.44 -5.22
N PRO A 32 4.43 11.87 -5.30
CA PRO A 32 4.87 12.86 -6.26
C PRO A 32 4.68 12.36 -7.71
N GLY A 33 4.06 13.19 -8.54
CA GLY A 33 3.79 12.90 -9.95
C GLY A 33 2.54 12.06 -10.24
N VAL A 34 1.96 11.39 -9.23
CA VAL A 34 0.74 10.57 -9.37
C VAL A 34 -0.22 10.74 -8.17
N PRO A 35 -0.82 11.93 -8.01
CA PRO A 35 -1.67 12.26 -6.86
C PRO A 35 -2.86 11.30 -6.68
N TRP A 36 -3.45 10.85 -7.79
CA TRP A 36 -4.58 9.91 -7.81
C TRP A 36 -4.28 8.58 -7.08
N LEU A 37 -3.01 8.16 -7.04
CA LEU A 37 -2.62 6.93 -6.37
C LEU A 37 -2.69 7.10 -4.84
N GLY A 38 -2.30 8.28 -4.34
CA GLY A 38 -2.45 8.64 -2.94
C GLY A 38 -3.93 8.65 -2.51
N ASP A 39 -4.80 9.23 -3.33
CA ASP A 39 -6.25 9.28 -3.06
C ASP A 39 -6.88 7.89 -3.00
N ALA A 40 -6.48 7.00 -3.92
CA ALA A 40 -6.97 5.62 -3.94
C ALA A 40 -6.53 4.83 -2.70
N MET A 41 -5.27 5.00 -2.27
CA MET A 41 -4.75 4.37 -1.05
C MET A 41 -5.42 4.92 0.21
N ALA A 42 -5.64 6.23 0.31
CA ALA A 42 -6.36 6.85 1.42
C ALA A 42 -7.79 6.30 1.53
N LYS A 43 -8.52 6.26 0.41
CA LYS A 43 -9.87 5.71 0.35
C LYS A 43 -9.93 4.22 0.75
N ALA A 44 -8.89 3.45 0.42
CA ALA A 44 -8.81 2.05 0.82
C ALA A 44 -8.62 1.89 2.33
N VAL A 45 -7.84 2.78 2.96
CA VAL A 45 -7.68 2.83 4.42
C VAL A 45 -8.98 3.22 5.09
N ASP A 46 -9.68 4.24 4.59
CA ASP A 46 -10.97 4.67 5.14
C ASP A 46 -12.07 3.60 5.02
N ALA A 47 -11.98 2.74 4.00
CA ALA A 47 -12.91 1.62 3.81
C ALA A 47 -12.54 0.39 4.66
N ALA A 48 -11.36 0.36 5.28
CA ALA A 48 -10.93 -0.78 6.08
C ALA A 48 -11.72 -0.81 7.40
N PRO A 49 -12.22 -1.98 7.83
CA PRO A 49 -12.88 -2.10 9.13
C PRO A 49 -11.88 -1.78 10.24
N VAL A 50 -12.27 -0.86 11.12
CA VAL A 50 -11.51 -0.52 12.32
C VAL A 50 -11.85 -1.56 13.39
N ILE A 51 -10.84 -2.20 13.97
CA ILE A 51 -11.07 -3.08 15.12
C ILE A 51 -11.22 -2.21 16.36
N GLU A 52 -12.40 -2.22 16.98
CA GLU A 52 -12.69 -1.46 18.20
C GLU A 52 -11.94 -2.06 19.40
N ASP A 53 -11.71 -1.24 20.43
CA ASP A 53 -10.86 -1.61 21.56
C ASP A 53 -11.38 -2.85 22.30
N GLU A 54 -12.70 -3.02 22.45
CA GLU A 54 -13.28 -4.24 23.01
C GLU A 54 -12.94 -5.50 22.18
N GLU A 55 -12.93 -5.39 20.86
CA GLU A 55 -12.64 -6.53 19.98
C GLU A 55 -11.13 -6.83 19.94
N ARG A 56 -10.26 -5.81 20.12
CA ARG A 56 -8.81 -6.02 20.29
C ARG A 56 -8.49 -6.76 21.59
N ASP A 57 -9.19 -6.46 22.67
CA ASP A 57 -8.96 -7.11 23.97
C ASP A 57 -9.42 -8.58 23.95
N LEU A 58 -10.54 -8.88 23.29
CA LEU A 58 -11.00 -10.25 23.08
C LEU A 58 -10.01 -11.09 22.24
N LEU A 59 -9.45 -10.52 21.17
CA LEU A 59 -8.46 -11.20 20.34
C LEU A 59 -7.13 -11.47 21.04
N ARG A 60 -6.75 -10.67 22.05
CA ARG A 60 -5.51 -10.85 22.83
C ARG A 60 -5.61 -11.94 23.90
N MET A 61 -6.82 -12.29 24.30
CA MET A 61 -7.06 -13.33 25.32
C MET A 61 -7.10 -14.75 24.72
N GLN A 62 -7.00 -14.88 23.39
CA GLN A 62 -7.05 -16.14 22.64
C GLN A 62 -5.65 -16.63 22.26
#